data_AF-G5E0W5-F1
#
_entry.id   AF-G5E0W5-F1
#
_cell.length_a   1.000
_cell.length_b   1.000
_cell.length_c   1.000
_cell.angle_alpha   90.00
_cell.angle_beta   90.00
_cell.angle_gamma   90.00
#
_symmetry.space_group_name_H-M   'P 1'
#
loop_
_entity.id
_entity.type
_entity.pdbx_description
1 polymer ?
#
loop_
_entity_poly.entity_id
_entity_poly.type
_entity_poly.pdbx_seq_one_letter_code
_entity_poly.pdbx_strand_id
1 'polypeptide(L)'
;DSGHPEVGDAIARLKEVLQYNTGGKCNGVTVLASYRELVGSELQKNGNLQRALAVGWCVELLQAFFLVADDIMDNSVTRRGQPCWYKEGIGLDAVNDSFLLEACIYRILRKYCRGKPYYLSEEESYQRLQLLISQHSHNLSREIFLGLAGKIYKRQK
;
A
#
# COMPACT_ATOMS: atom_id res chain seq x y z
N ASP A 1 -22.82 6.56 6.70
CA ASP A 1 -23.06 7.64 5.73
C ASP A 1 -21.85 8.50 5.51
N SER A 2 -21.27 8.40 4.32
CA SER A 2 -20.01 9.02 3.91
C SER A 2 -20.17 10.41 3.27
N GLY A 3 -21.32 11.09 3.47
CA GLY A 3 -21.53 12.49 3.04
C GLY A 3 -21.55 12.75 1.52
N HIS A 4 -21.25 11.74 0.70
CA HIS A 4 -21.20 11.82 -0.76
C HIS A 4 -22.07 10.71 -1.38
N PRO A 5 -23.36 10.98 -1.65
CA PRO A 5 -24.28 9.97 -2.20
C PRO A 5 -23.84 9.50 -3.60
N GLU A 6 -23.12 10.34 -4.35
CA GLU A 6 -22.62 10.05 -5.70
C GLU A 6 -21.59 8.90 -5.78
N VAL A 7 -20.93 8.55 -4.66
CA VAL A 7 -19.92 7.47 -4.61
C VAL A 7 -20.37 6.27 -3.77
N GLY A 8 -21.64 6.22 -3.38
CA GLY A 8 -22.18 5.18 -2.48
C GLY A 8 -21.94 3.77 -3.00
N ASP A 9 -22.27 3.52 -4.27
CA ASP A 9 -22.10 2.21 -4.91
C ASP A 9 -20.62 1.79 -5.00
N ALA A 10 -19.72 2.74 -5.29
CA ALA A 10 -18.29 2.48 -5.34
C ALA A 10 -17.73 2.13 -3.94
N ILE A 11 -18.24 2.76 -2.88
CA ILE A 11 -17.86 2.42 -1.50
C ILE A 11 -18.40 1.04 -1.12
N ALA A 12 -19.62 0.70 -1.54
CA ALA A 12 -20.20 -0.63 -1.33
C ALA A 12 -19.36 -1.71 -2.01
N ARG A 13 -18.98 -1.51 -3.28
CA ARG A 13 -18.08 -2.42 -4.01
C ARG A 13 -16.72 -2.53 -3.34
N LEU A 14 -16.12 -1.41 -2.93
CA LEU A 14 -14.84 -1.44 -2.21
C LEU A 14 -14.92 -2.27 -0.93
N LYS A 15 -16.02 -2.17 -0.18
CA LYS A 15 -16.23 -2.97 1.02
C LYS A 15 -16.25 -4.46 0.70
N GLU A 16 -16.94 -4.87 -0.36
CA GLU A 16 -16.98 -6.26 -0.82
C GLU A 16 -15.59 -6.76 -1.25
N VAL A 17 -14.88 -5.98 -2.07
CA VAL A 17 -13.51 -6.28 -2.51
C VAL A 17 -12.59 -6.50 -1.32
N LEU A 18 -12.66 -5.63 -0.31
CA LEU A 18 -11.87 -5.75 0.92
C LEU A 18 -12.22 -7.02 1.69
N GLN A 19 -13.51 -7.31 1.89
CA GLN A 19 -13.96 -8.47 2.66
C GLN A 19 -13.60 -9.80 1.99
N TYR A 20 -13.67 -9.87 0.66
CA TYR A 20 -13.39 -11.08 -0.10
C TYR A 20 -11.88 -11.36 -0.21
N ASN A 21 -11.09 -10.32 -0.49
CA ASN A 21 -9.69 -10.51 -0.91
C ASN A 21 -8.66 -10.37 0.22
N THR A 22 -9.02 -9.82 1.37
CA THR A 22 -8.09 -9.67 2.51
C THR A 22 -8.18 -10.85 3.49
N GLY A 23 -7.05 -11.31 4.03
CA GLY A 23 -6.98 -12.43 4.99
C GLY A 23 -5.96 -13.53 4.62
N GLY A 24 -5.97 -14.65 5.33
CA GLY A 24 -5.13 -15.81 5.02
C GLY A 24 -3.85 -15.90 5.86
N LYS A 25 -2.68 -15.63 5.26
CA LYS A 25 -1.35 -15.95 5.86
C LYS A 25 -0.95 -15.08 7.07
N CYS A 26 -1.76 -14.09 7.44
CA CYS A 26 -1.52 -13.21 8.60
C CYS A 26 -0.14 -12.52 8.58
N ASN A 27 0.36 -12.17 7.39
CA ASN A 27 1.63 -11.46 7.20
C ASN A 27 1.66 -10.11 7.96
N GLY A 28 0.52 -9.46 8.11
CA GLY A 28 0.37 -8.23 8.89
C GLY A 28 0.64 -8.42 10.38
N VAL A 29 0.44 -9.63 10.94
CA VAL A 29 0.73 -9.93 12.35
C VAL A 29 2.24 -9.89 12.62
N THR A 30 3.06 -10.28 11.65
CA THR A 30 4.51 -10.21 11.76
C THR A 30 4.99 -8.78 11.99
N VAL A 31 4.37 -7.78 11.35
CA VAL A 31 4.69 -6.35 11.60
C VAL A 31 4.51 -6.01 13.07
N LEU A 32 3.39 -6.44 13.66
CA LEU A 32 3.10 -6.18 15.08
C LEU A 32 4.05 -6.93 16.01
N ALA A 33 4.34 -8.20 15.71
CA ALA A 33 5.25 -9.02 16.50
C ALA A 33 6.68 -8.45 16.48
N SER A 34 7.21 -8.12 15.29
CA SER A 34 8.52 -7.49 15.15
C SER A 34 8.57 -6.12 15.83
N TYR A 35 7.53 -5.30 15.69
CA TYR A 35 7.51 -3.99 16.33
C TYR A 35 7.46 -4.10 17.86
N ARG A 36 6.72 -5.08 18.41
CA ARG A 36 6.72 -5.38 19.84
C ARG A 36 8.10 -5.79 20.34
N GLU A 37 8.78 -6.66 19.61
CA GLU A 37 10.11 -7.15 20.00
C GLU A 37 11.17 -6.05 19.96
N LEU A 38 11.15 -5.22 18.92
CA LEU A 38 12.17 -4.18 18.70
C LEU A 38 11.97 -2.94 19.58
N VAL A 39 10.72 -2.61 19.93
CA VAL A 39 10.37 -1.34 20.58
C VAL A 39 9.87 -1.55 22.02
N GLY A 40 9.55 -2.79 22.40
CA GLY A 40 9.18 -3.15 23.77
C GLY A 40 7.92 -2.45 24.26
N SER A 41 7.98 -1.90 25.48
CA SER A 41 6.84 -1.26 26.15
C SER A 41 6.38 0.05 25.50
N GLU A 42 7.20 0.67 24.65
CA GLU A 42 6.87 1.89 23.89
C GLU A 42 5.78 1.64 22.82
N LEU A 43 5.49 0.37 22.49
CA LEU A 43 4.39 -0.02 21.61
C LEU A 43 3.04 0.51 22.08
N GLN A 44 2.79 0.46 23.39
CA GLN A 44 1.48 0.81 23.96
C GLN A 44 1.30 2.32 24.11
N LYS A 45 2.35 3.12 23.89
CA LYS A 45 2.32 4.57 24.07
C LYS A 45 1.91 5.30 22.79
N ASN A 46 1.33 6.48 22.95
CA ASN A 46 1.14 7.49 21.90
C ASN A 46 0.45 7.01 20.61
N GLY A 47 -0.40 5.97 20.69
CA GLY A 47 -1.07 5.37 19.53
C GLY A 47 -0.15 4.54 18.61
N ASN A 48 1.06 4.16 19.08
CA ASN A 48 2.00 3.37 18.29
C ASN A 48 1.44 1.99 17.92
N LEU A 49 0.70 1.34 18.83
CA LEU A 49 -0.02 0.11 18.54
C LEU A 49 -0.99 0.26 17.36
N GLN A 50 -1.81 1.32 17.34
CA GLN A 50 -2.74 1.56 16.24
C GLN A 50 -2.03 1.77 14.90
N ARG A 51 -0.87 2.45 14.91
CA ARG A 51 -0.05 2.63 13.70
C ARG A 51 0.56 1.31 13.24
N ALA A 52 1.09 0.51 14.16
CA ALA A 52 1.64 -0.81 13.83
C ALA A 52 0.57 -1.73 13.24
N LEU A 53 -0.63 -1.73 13.81
CA LEU A 53 -1.79 -2.44 13.25
C LEU A 53 -2.17 -1.90 11.87
N ALA A 54 -2.22 -0.59 11.69
CA ALA A 54 -2.54 0.03 10.40
C ALA A 54 -1.50 -0.34 9.32
N VAL A 55 -0.20 -0.35 9.65
CA VAL A 55 0.87 -0.78 8.75
C VAL A 55 0.78 -2.30 8.48
N GLY A 56 0.46 -3.11 9.49
CA GLY A 56 0.19 -4.54 9.31
C GLY A 56 -0.95 -4.79 8.30
N TRP A 57 -2.05 -4.04 8.40
CA TRP A 57 -3.14 -4.09 7.42
C TRP A 57 -2.72 -3.60 6.03
N CYS A 58 -1.81 -2.63 5.93
CA CYS A 58 -1.24 -2.23 4.64
C CYS A 58 -0.49 -3.37 3.96
N VAL A 59 0.20 -4.23 4.73
CA VAL A 59 0.87 -5.43 4.19
C VAL A 59 -0.15 -6.46 3.68
N GLU A 60 -1.24 -6.69 4.41
CA GLU A 60 -2.33 -7.57 3.97
C GLU A 60 -3.00 -7.05 2.69
N LEU A 61 -3.21 -5.74 2.59
CA LEU A 61 -3.76 -5.10 1.39
C LEU A 61 -2.81 -5.20 0.20
N LEU A 62 -1.51 -5.04 0.42
CA LEU A 62 -0.49 -5.19 -0.62
C LEU A 62 -0.49 -6.63 -1.16
N GLN A 63 -0.59 -7.62 -0.28
CA GLN A 63 -0.72 -9.01 -0.69
C GLN A 63 -2.03 -9.23 -1.47
N ALA A 64 -3.16 -8.72 -1.00
CA ALA A 64 -4.44 -8.87 -1.67
C ALA A 64 -4.43 -8.25 -3.08
N PHE A 65 -3.86 -7.04 -3.23
CA PHE A 65 -3.64 -6.38 -4.52
C PHE A 65 -2.91 -7.31 -5.49
N PHE A 66 -1.73 -7.80 -5.11
CA PHE A 66 -0.95 -8.66 -5.99
C PHE A 66 -1.66 -9.97 -6.30
N LEU A 67 -2.31 -10.61 -5.34
CA LEU A 67 -3.00 -11.89 -5.57
C LEU A 67 -4.18 -11.74 -6.54
N VAL A 68 -4.94 -10.65 -6.49
CA VAL A 68 -6.03 -10.41 -7.46
C VAL A 68 -5.46 -10.25 -8.87
N ALA A 69 -4.37 -9.49 -9.03
CA ALA A 69 -3.72 -9.31 -10.33
C ALA A 69 -3.08 -10.62 -10.83
N ASP A 70 -2.39 -11.35 -9.96
CA ASP A 70 -1.75 -12.65 -10.21
C ASP A 70 -2.77 -13.69 -10.67
N ASP A 71 -3.89 -13.81 -9.96
CA ASP A 71 -4.96 -14.76 -10.30
C ASP A 71 -5.52 -14.52 -11.72
N ILE A 72 -5.55 -13.25 -12.17
CA ILE A 72 -5.95 -12.88 -13.54
C ILE A 72 -4.86 -13.24 -14.55
N MET A 73 -3.60 -12.87 -14.28
CA MET A 73 -2.46 -13.14 -15.18
C MET A 73 -2.26 -14.64 -15.40
N ASP A 74 -2.41 -15.44 -14.35
CA ASP A 74 -2.21 -16.89 -14.37
C ASP A 74 -3.45 -17.66 -14.78
N ASN A 75 -4.58 -16.99 -15.01
CA ASN A 75 -5.88 -17.62 -15.21
C ASN A 75 -6.25 -18.62 -14.09
N SER A 76 -5.89 -18.28 -12.85
CA SER A 76 -6.15 -19.11 -11.68
C SER A 76 -7.65 -19.30 -11.46
N VAL A 77 -8.05 -20.47 -10.95
CA VAL A 77 -9.46 -20.83 -10.73
C VAL A 77 -9.90 -20.58 -9.29
N THR A 78 -9.06 -20.91 -8.31
CA THR A 78 -9.40 -20.77 -6.89
C THR A 78 -8.28 -20.12 -6.08
N ARG A 79 -8.67 -19.39 -5.04
CA ARG A 79 -7.81 -18.78 -4.04
C ARG A 79 -8.43 -18.93 -2.67
N ARG A 80 -7.67 -19.45 -1.71
CA ARG A 80 -8.11 -19.65 -0.31
C ARG A 80 -9.41 -20.49 -0.19
N GLY A 81 -9.55 -21.47 -1.07
CA GLY A 81 -10.73 -22.36 -1.10
C GLY A 81 -12.00 -21.74 -1.67
N GLN A 82 -11.93 -20.52 -2.20
CA GLN A 82 -13.03 -19.84 -2.91
C GLN A 82 -12.62 -19.59 -4.37
N PRO A 83 -13.56 -19.33 -5.29
CA PRO A 83 -13.20 -18.89 -6.64
C PRO A 83 -12.37 -17.60 -6.61
N CYS A 84 -11.45 -17.44 -7.56
CA CYS A 84 -10.70 -16.18 -7.68
C CYS A 84 -11.67 -15.01 -7.93
N TRP A 85 -11.37 -13.82 -7.39
CA TRP A 85 -12.30 -12.67 -7.43
C TRP A 85 -12.84 -12.36 -8.84
N TYR A 86 -11.98 -12.39 -9.86
CA TYR A 86 -12.39 -12.15 -11.25
C TYR A 86 -13.34 -13.22 -11.83
N LYS A 87 -13.48 -14.38 -11.19
CA LYS A 87 -14.39 -15.47 -11.57
C LYS A 87 -15.76 -15.39 -10.88
N GLU A 88 -15.94 -14.54 -9.87
CA GLU A 88 -17.21 -14.33 -9.16
C GLU A 88 -18.21 -13.46 -9.94
N GLY A 89 -18.25 -13.60 -11.27
CA GLY A 89 -19.03 -12.73 -12.16
C GLY A 89 -18.46 -11.31 -12.33
N ILE A 90 -17.31 -11.02 -11.72
CA ILE A 90 -16.64 -9.71 -11.76
C ILE A 90 -15.89 -9.46 -13.09
N GLY A 91 -15.24 -10.50 -13.63
CA GLY A 91 -14.45 -10.38 -14.85
C GLY A 91 -13.28 -9.41 -14.72
N LEU A 92 -12.96 -8.69 -15.79
CA LEU A 92 -11.79 -7.80 -15.85
C LEU A 92 -11.92 -6.52 -15.02
N ASP A 93 -13.11 -6.20 -14.51
CA ASP A 93 -13.25 -5.10 -13.54
C ASP A 93 -12.42 -5.36 -12.27
N ALA A 94 -12.08 -6.62 -11.99
CA ALA A 94 -11.18 -7.03 -10.92
C ALA A 94 -9.78 -6.38 -11.04
N VAL A 95 -9.35 -5.98 -12.24
CA VAL A 95 -8.13 -5.19 -12.44
C VAL A 95 -8.24 -3.85 -11.72
N ASN A 96 -9.36 -3.14 -11.90
CA ASN A 96 -9.59 -1.88 -11.20
C ASN A 96 -9.76 -2.09 -9.69
N ASP A 97 -10.43 -3.17 -9.28
CA ASP A 97 -10.56 -3.52 -7.85
C ASP A 97 -9.19 -3.76 -7.19
N SER A 98 -8.24 -4.35 -7.92
CA SER A 98 -6.85 -4.49 -7.46
C SER A 98 -6.21 -3.13 -7.18
N PHE A 99 -6.36 -2.15 -8.09
CA PHE A 99 -5.84 -0.79 -7.87
C PHE A 99 -6.55 -0.06 -6.71
N LEU A 100 -7.82 -0.36 -6.45
CA LEU A 100 -8.52 0.16 -5.28
C LEU A 100 -7.93 -0.39 -3.96
N LEU A 101 -7.54 -1.67 -3.91
CA LEU A 101 -6.81 -2.24 -2.78
C LEU A 101 -5.47 -1.54 -2.58
N GLU A 102 -4.71 -1.29 -3.66
CA GLU A 102 -3.46 -0.54 -3.61
C GLU A 102 -3.70 0.90 -3.09
N ALA A 103 -4.70 1.61 -3.62
CA ALA A 103 -5.05 2.96 -3.20
C ALA A 103 -5.39 3.05 -1.70
N CYS A 104 -6.02 2.01 -1.14
CA CYS A 104 -6.34 1.94 0.28
C CYS A 104 -5.08 1.97 1.17
N ILE A 105 -3.97 1.37 0.72
CA ILE A 105 -2.69 1.39 1.43
C ILE A 105 -2.25 2.84 1.68
N TYR A 106 -2.18 3.63 0.62
CA TYR A 106 -1.74 5.03 0.73
C TYR A 106 -2.71 5.87 1.58
N ARG A 107 -4.02 5.60 1.51
CA ARG A 107 -5.03 6.28 2.35
C ARG A 107 -4.84 5.94 3.83
N ILE A 108 -4.57 4.68 4.18
CA ILE A 108 -4.34 4.24 5.56
C ILE A 108 -3.03 4.82 6.09
N LEU A 109 -1.93 4.70 5.33
CA LEU A 109 -0.63 5.27 5.72
C LEU A 109 -0.73 6.78 5.94
N ARG A 110 -1.40 7.51 5.03
CA ARG A 110 -1.64 8.95 5.22
C ARG A 110 -2.49 9.24 6.46
N LYS A 111 -3.49 8.41 6.78
CA LYS A 111 -4.35 8.63 7.96
C LYS A 111 -3.61 8.42 9.28
N TYR A 112 -2.79 7.38 9.39
CA TYR A 112 -2.20 6.96 10.67
C TYR A 112 -0.75 7.41 10.87
N CYS A 113 0.02 7.58 9.79
CA CYS A 113 1.45 7.83 9.85
C CYS A 113 1.82 9.26 9.44
N ARG A 114 0.92 10.06 8.85
CA ARG A 114 1.23 11.44 8.46
C ARG A 114 1.74 12.28 9.65
N GLY A 115 2.81 13.02 9.42
CA GLY A 115 3.48 13.84 10.43
C GLY A 115 4.40 13.04 11.37
N LYS A 116 4.61 11.74 11.12
CA LYS A 116 5.64 10.96 11.81
C LYS A 116 6.96 11.03 11.04
N PRO A 117 8.11 10.98 11.74
CA PRO A 117 9.42 11.11 11.11
C PRO A 117 9.73 10.01 10.08
N TYR A 118 9.04 8.87 10.16
CA TYR A 118 9.15 7.76 9.22
C TYR A 118 8.14 7.80 8.07
N TYR A 119 7.19 8.74 8.08
CA TYR A 119 6.30 8.95 6.94
C TYR A 119 6.91 10.04 6.06
N LEU A 120 7.44 9.63 4.92
CA LEU A 120 7.95 10.56 3.91
C LEU A 120 6.83 10.83 2.90
N SER A 121 6.50 12.11 2.73
CA SER A 121 5.72 12.55 1.57
C SER A 121 6.52 12.34 0.28
N GLU A 122 5.82 12.38 -0.85
CA GLU A 122 6.45 12.32 -2.17
C GLU A 122 7.51 13.43 -2.33
N GLU A 123 7.22 14.64 -1.86
CA GLU A 123 8.15 15.78 -1.91
C GLU A 123 9.35 15.56 -0.99
N GLU A 124 9.16 15.13 0.26
CA GLU A 124 10.26 14.84 1.18
C GLU A 124 11.13 13.68 0.69
N SER A 125 10.52 12.65 0.10
CA SER A 125 11.22 11.53 -0.52
C SER A 125 12.07 12.00 -1.72
N TYR A 126 11.50 12.87 -2.56
CA TYR A 126 12.21 13.46 -3.69
C TYR A 126 13.41 14.31 -3.24
N GLN A 127 13.21 15.22 -2.28
CA GLN A 127 14.28 16.06 -1.72
C GLN A 127 15.38 15.22 -1.06
N ARG A 128 14.99 14.18 -0.30
CA ARG A 128 15.94 13.23 0.28
C ARG A 128 16.73 12.48 -0.79
N LEU A 129 16.08 12.03 -1.86
CA LEU A 129 16.75 11.37 -2.98
C LEU A 129 17.74 12.32 -3.67
N GLN A 130 17.36 13.57 -3.94
CA GLN A 130 18.27 14.58 -4.49
C GLN A 130 19.49 14.82 -3.60
N LEU A 131 19.28 14.92 -2.28
CA LEU A 131 20.36 15.07 -1.31
C LEU A 131 21.31 13.85 -1.35
N LEU A 132 20.76 12.64 -1.33
CA LEU A 132 21.56 11.41 -1.39
C LEU A 132 22.35 11.32 -2.70
N ILE A 133 21.75 11.67 -3.84
CA ILE A 133 22.45 11.77 -5.13
C ILE A 133 23.59 12.78 -5.03
N SER A 134 23.38 13.96 -4.45
CA SER A 134 24.44 14.96 -4.33
C SER A 134 25.61 14.49 -3.46
N GLN A 135 25.32 13.72 -2.41
CA GLN A 135 26.31 13.24 -1.45
C GLN A 135 27.11 12.03 -1.97
N HIS A 136 26.46 11.12 -2.71
CA HIS A 136 27.01 9.81 -3.03
C HIS A 136 27.31 9.59 -4.52
N SER A 137 26.97 10.53 -5.42
CA SER A 137 27.22 10.34 -6.86
C SER A 137 28.71 10.21 -7.19
N HIS A 138 29.60 10.75 -6.35
CA HIS A 138 31.06 10.76 -6.51
C HIS A 138 31.49 10.91 -7.99
N ASN A 139 31.96 9.82 -8.61
CA ASN A 139 32.53 9.78 -9.96
C ASN A 139 31.50 9.63 -11.10
N LEU A 140 30.21 9.48 -10.78
CA LEU A 140 29.12 9.37 -11.75
C LEU A 140 28.40 10.72 -11.89
N SER A 141 28.01 11.05 -13.13
CA SER A 141 27.28 12.29 -13.40
C SER A 141 25.94 12.32 -12.65
N ARG A 142 25.75 13.34 -11.81
CA ARG A 142 24.51 13.58 -11.06
C ARG A 142 23.30 13.72 -11.99
N GLU A 143 23.50 14.23 -13.19
CA GLU A 143 22.44 14.47 -14.17
C GLU A 143 21.71 13.18 -14.57
N ILE A 144 22.42 12.05 -14.63
CA ILE A 144 21.82 10.74 -14.96
C ILE A 144 20.79 10.37 -13.89
N PHE A 145 21.17 10.49 -12.61
CA PHE A 145 20.28 10.13 -11.50
C PHE A 145 19.16 11.13 -11.31
N LEU A 146 19.43 12.43 -11.47
CA LEU A 146 18.42 13.49 -11.37
C LEU A 146 17.41 13.42 -12.52
N GLY A 147 17.86 13.07 -13.73
CA GLY A 147 16.97 12.84 -14.86
C GLY A 147 16.03 11.65 -14.63
N LEU A 148 16.55 10.54 -14.08
CA LEU A 148 15.72 9.38 -13.72
C LEU A 148 14.73 9.74 -12.60
N ALA A 149 15.18 10.42 -11.55
CA ALA A 149 14.31 10.88 -10.47
C ALA A 149 13.22 11.83 -10.98
N GLY A 150 13.56 12.75 -11.89
CA GLY A 150 12.59 13.65 -12.53
C GLY A 150 11.50 12.91 -13.30
N LYS A 151 11.85 11.81 -13.99
CA LYS A 151 10.88 10.96 -14.70
C LYS A 151 9.99 10.15 -13.74
N ILE A 152 10.58 9.53 -12.72
CA ILE A 152 9.84 8.73 -11.72
C ILE A 152 8.82 9.60 -10.98
N TYR A 153 9.22 10.80 -10.55
CA TYR A 153 8.37 11.75 -9.85
C TYR A 153 7.55 12.65 -10.80
N LYS A 154 7.55 12.37 -12.11
CA LYS A 154 6.80 13.11 -13.15
C LYS A 154 7.01 14.64 -13.11
N ARG A 155 8.21 15.09 -12.73
CA ARG A 155 8.60 16.52 -12.62
C ARG A 155 9.14 17.12 -13.92
N GLN A 156 9.34 16.30 -14.95
CA GLN A 156 9.63 16.74 -16.31
C GLN A 156 8.50 16.26 -17.22
N LYS A 157 7.77 17.22 -17.82
CA LYS A 157 6.88 16.99 -18.96
C LYS A 157 7.62 17.36 -20.24
#